data_AF-A0A484DLZ2-F1
#
_entry.id   AF-A0A484DLZ2-F1
#
_cell.length_a   1.000
_cell.length_b   1.000
_cell.length_c   1.000
_cell.angle_alpha   90.00
_cell.angle_beta   90.00
_cell.angle_gamma   90.00
#
_symmetry.space_group_name_H-M   'P 1'
#
loop_
_entity.id
_entity.type
_entity.pdbx_description
1 polymer ?
#
loop_
_entity_poly.entity_id
_entity_poly.type
_entity_poly.pdbx_seq_one_letter_code
_entity_poly.pdbx_strand_id
1 'polypeptide(L)'
;MRDLNQGFERLRKLSHEGFTEDSEFREPRVIELWEAAKRANLSEDELDSLKEELRHFETKVEKHSHYQEQLELSHQKLLHVESLGDKAHIKRNQEKYNTLAEKTREMSYKMKKHMQDLSNKISREGLEHNEL
;
A
#
# COMPACT_ATOMS: atom_id res chain seq x y z
N MET A 1 -5.30 13.69 12.11
CA MET A 1 -4.23 13.56 11.09
C MET A 1 -4.30 12.25 10.29
N ARG A 2 -4.85 11.15 10.82
CA ARG A 2 -5.09 9.91 10.04
C ARG A 2 -6.28 10.01 9.07
N ASP A 3 -7.26 10.85 9.42
CA ASP A 3 -8.51 11.04 8.65
C ASP A 3 -8.32 11.68 7.28
N LEU A 4 -7.36 12.58 7.12
CA LEU A 4 -7.11 13.27 5.85
C LEU A 4 -6.52 12.33 4.78
N ASN A 5 -5.61 11.43 5.17
CA ASN A 5 -5.06 10.43 4.26
C ASN A 5 -6.11 9.39 3.87
N GLN A 6 -6.96 8.94 4.80
CA GLN A 6 -8.06 8.04 4.48
C GLN A 6 -9.12 8.69 3.58
N GLY A 7 -9.39 9.99 3.78
CA GLY A 7 -10.27 10.78 2.90
C GLY A 7 -9.72 10.90 1.48
N PHE A 8 -8.43 11.16 1.32
CA PHE A 8 -7.76 11.19 0.01
C PHE A 8 -7.75 9.82 -0.65
N GLU A 9 -7.46 8.74 0.08
CA GLU A 9 -7.54 7.36 -0.43
C GLU A 9 -8.97 7.00 -0.87
N ARG A 10 -10.00 7.41 -0.11
CA ARG A 10 -11.41 7.19 -0.49
C ARG A 10 -11.83 7.99 -1.71
N LEU A 11 -11.49 9.28 -1.78
CA LEU A 11 -11.77 10.13 -2.95
C LEU A 11 -11.07 9.60 -4.19
N ARG A 12 -9.83 9.12 -4.03
CA ARG A 12 -9.06 8.50 -5.10
C ARG A 12 -9.66 7.17 -5.54
N LYS A 13 -10.11 6.33 -4.60
CA LYS A 13 -10.85 5.09 -4.89
C LYS A 13 -12.15 5.36 -5.65
N LEU A 14 -12.95 6.33 -5.22
CA LEU A 14 -14.19 6.74 -5.89
C LEU A 14 -13.94 7.34 -7.27
N SER A 15 -12.86 8.12 -7.46
CA SER A 15 -12.45 8.58 -8.79
C SER A 15 -11.98 7.42 -9.68
N HIS A 16 -11.50 6.33 -9.09
CA HIS A 16 -10.98 5.17 -9.80
C HIS A 16 -12.09 4.20 -10.23
N GLU A 17 -13.26 4.20 -9.60
CA GLU A 17 -14.43 3.41 -10.05
C GLU A 17 -14.87 3.77 -11.49
N GLY A 18 -14.40 4.90 -12.05
CA GLY A 18 -14.54 5.24 -13.47
C GLY A 18 -13.47 4.66 -14.42
N PHE A 19 -12.41 4.04 -13.90
CA PHE A 19 -11.23 3.53 -14.65
C PHE A 19 -11.10 1.99 -14.63
N THR A 20 -12.03 1.26 -14.00
CA THR A 20 -11.74 -0.09 -13.45
C THR A 20 -12.06 -1.32 -14.30
N GLU A 21 -12.80 -1.25 -15.40
CA GLU A 21 -13.15 -2.50 -16.12
C GLU A 21 -12.02 -3.08 -16.97
N ASP A 22 -11.02 -2.28 -17.38
CA ASP A 22 -9.91 -2.71 -18.27
C ASP A 22 -8.51 -2.50 -17.64
N SER A 23 -8.43 -2.16 -16.36
CA SER A 23 -7.14 -1.84 -15.73
C SER A 23 -6.32 -3.09 -15.43
N GLU A 24 -5.03 -3.04 -15.74
CA GLU A 24 -4.08 -4.13 -15.55
C GLU A 24 -3.73 -4.40 -14.07
N PHE A 25 -4.04 -3.43 -13.21
CA PHE A 25 -3.86 -3.48 -11.77
C PHE A 25 -5.17 -3.09 -11.07
N ARG A 26 -5.33 -3.50 -9.82
CA ARG A 26 -6.50 -3.22 -8.97
C ARG A 26 -6.22 -2.13 -7.94
N GLU A 27 -4.99 -2.05 -7.47
CA GLU A 27 -4.58 -1.08 -6.47
C GLU A 27 -4.40 0.32 -7.10
N PRO A 28 -5.18 1.35 -6.69
CA PRO A 28 -5.16 2.68 -7.32
C PRO A 28 -3.78 3.34 -7.38
N ARG A 29 -2.93 3.05 -6.39
CA ARG A 29 -1.54 3.54 -6.37
C ARG A 29 -0.65 2.89 -7.41
N VAL A 30 -0.86 1.60 -7.66
CA VAL A 30 -0.11 0.84 -8.67
C VAL A 30 -0.55 1.25 -10.06
N ILE A 31 -1.86 1.46 -10.25
CA ILE A 31 -2.43 1.92 -11.53
C ILE A 31 -1.86 3.27 -11.91
N GLU A 32 -1.78 4.23 -10.98
CA GLU A 32 -1.19 5.54 -11.28
C GLU A 32 0.30 5.47 -11.66
N LEU A 33 1.09 4.59 -11.02
CA LEU A 33 2.48 4.37 -11.40
C LEU A 33 2.57 3.75 -12.80
N TRP A 34 1.70 2.79 -13.11
CA TRP A 34 1.66 2.16 -14.44
C TRP A 34 1.26 3.16 -15.53
N GLU A 35 0.24 3.97 -15.29
CA GLU A 35 -0.17 5.04 -16.21
C GLU A 35 0.93 6.09 -16.40
N ALA A 36 1.67 6.43 -15.33
CA ALA A 36 2.82 7.33 -15.44
C ALA A 36 3.95 6.69 -16.27
N ALA A 37 4.22 5.39 -16.08
CA ALA A 37 5.22 4.66 -16.84
C ALA A 37 4.88 4.56 -18.33
N LYS A 38 3.63 4.25 -18.69
CA LYS A 38 3.17 4.21 -20.09
C LYS A 38 3.30 5.57 -20.80
N ARG A 39 3.24 6.67 -20.05
CA ARG A 39 3.47 8.03 -20.58
C ARG A 39 4.94 8.44 -20.56
N ALA A 40 5.77 7.72 -19.83
CA ALA A 40 7.22 7.91 -19.86
C ALA A 40 7.77 7.29 -21.15
N ASN A 41 8.87 7.83 -21.66
CA ASN A 41 9.48 7.39 -22.92
C ASN A 41 10.32 6.11 -22.75
N LEU A 42 9.81 5.14 -21.99
CA LEU A 42 10.47 3.87 -21.67
C LEU A 42 10.43 2.94 -22.86
N SER A 43 11.45 2.09 -23.00
CA SER A 43 11.44 0.99 -23.96
C SER A 43 10.45 -0.12 -23.55
N GLU A 44 10.10 -0.99 -24.50
CA GLU A 44 9.18 -2.11 -24.26
C GLU A 44 9.74 -3.08 -23.19
N ASP A 45 11.04 -3.38 -23.23
CA ASP A 45 11.71 -4.24 -22.25
C ASP A 45 11.70 -3.64 -20.83
N GLU A 46 11.84 -2.31 -20.72
CA GLU A 46 11.77 -1.59 -19.44
C GLU A 46 10.35 -1.56 -18.89
N LEU A 47 9.36 -1.33 -19.76
CA LEU A 47 7.94 -1.37 -19.39
C LEU A 47 7.54 -2.77 -18.89
N ASP A 48 7.95 -3.83 -19.56
CA ASP A 48 7.67 -5.20 -19.14
C ASP A 48 8.34 -5.54 -17.81
N SER A 49 9.60 -5.11 -17.63
CA SER A 49 10.31 -5.28 -16.36
C SER A 49 9.63 -4.52 -15.21
N LEU A 50 9.18 -3.29 -15.47
CA LEU A 50 8.47 -2.47 -14.49
C LEU A 50 7.09 -3.05 -14.17
N LYS A 51 6.41 -3.61 -15.16
CA LYS A 51 5.10 -4.25 -15.00
C LYS A 51 5.18 -5.44 -14.04
N GLU A 52 6.20 -6.28 -14.15
CA GLU A 52 6.45 -7.35 -13.18
C GLU A 52 6.75 -6.81 -11.77
N GLU A 53 7.54 -5.74 -11.69
CA GLU A 53 7.85 -5.10 -10.41
C GLU A 53 6.60 -4.54 -9.72
N LEU A 54 5.70 -3.94 -10.50
CA LEU A 54 4.41 -3.42 -10.06
C LEU A 54 3.46 -4.55 -9.61
N ARG A 55 3.45 -5.70 -10.30
CA ARG A 55 2.69 -6.89 -9.84
C ARG A 55 3.15 -7.37 -8.47
N HIS A 56 4.47 -7.45 -8.27
CA HIS A 56 5.02 -7.81 -6.98
C HIS A 56 4.72 -6.78 -5.90
N PHE A 57 4.74 -5.49 -6.25
CA PHE A 57 4.38 -4.42 -5.34
C PHE A 57 2.89 -4.48 -4.95
N GLU A 58 1.99 -4.70 -5.89
CA GLU A 58 0.55 -4.87 -5.64
C GLU A 58 0.28 -6.01 -4.64
N THR A 59 0.92 -7.17 -4.84
CA THR A 59 0.80 -8.29 -3.89
C THR A 59 1.24 -7.91 -2.47
N LYS A 60 2.25 -7.04 -2.33
CA LYS A 60 2.69 -6.53 -1.01
C LYS A 60 1.66 -5.56 -0.44
N VAL A 61 1.03 -4.72 -1.27
CA VAL A 61 -0.03 -3.80 -0.84
C VAL A 61 -1.24 -4.57 -0.32
N GLU A 62 -1.70 -5.59 -1.05
CA GLU A 62 -2.81 -6.44 -0.62
C GLU A 62 -2.51 -7.13 0.73
N LYS A 63 -1.30 -7.69 0.88
CA LYS A 63 -0.87 -8.28 2.15
C LYS A 63 -0.94 -7.24 3.27
N HIS A 64 -0.46 -6.02 3.04
CA HIS A 64 -0.51 -4.97 4.05
C HIS A 64 -1.91 -4.55 4.45
N SER A 65 -2.82 -4.42 3.48
CA SER A 65 -4.24 -4.19 3.77
C SER A 65 -4.79 -5.28 4.69
N HIS A 66 -4.51 -6.55 4.39
CA HIS A 66 -4.91 -7.66 5.27
C HIS A 66 -4.33 -7.56 6.69
N TYR A 67 -3.06 -7.20 6.84
CA TYR A 67 -2.46 -6.99 8.17
C TYR A 67 -3.09 -5.81 8.93
N GLN A 68 -3.49 -4.75 8.23
CA GLN A 68 -4.22 -3.63 8.83
C GLN A 68 -5.60 -4.06 9.34
N GLU A 69 -6.34 -4.85 8.56
CA GLU A 69 -7.62 -5.41 9.00
C GLU A 69 -7.45 -6.29 10.25
N GLN A 70 -6.44 -7.17 10.26
CA GLN A 70 -6.13 -7.99 11.44
C GLN A 70 -5.75 -7.13 12.66
N LEU A 71 -5.04 -6.02 12.43
CA LEU A 71 -4.67 -5.10 13.50
C LEU A 71 -5.91 -4.42 14.11
N GLU A 72 -6.85 -4.00 13.28
CA GLU A 72 -8.11 -3.39 13.72
C GLU A 72 -8.96 -4.39 14.53
N LEU A 73 -9.09 -5.63 14.06
CA LEU A 73 -9.78 -6.69 14.80
C LEU A 73 -9.12 -6.97 16.15
N SER A 74 -7.78 -6.99 16.19
CA SER A 74 -7.00 -7.15 17.42
C SER A 74 -7.22 -5.97 18.39
N HIS A 75 -7.32 -4.75 17.87
CA HIS A 75 -7.62 -3.56 18.65
C HIS A 75 -9.01 -3.62 19.29
N GLN A 76 -10.04 -3.97 18.50
CA GLN A 76 -11.41 -4.14 19.00
C GLN A 76 -11.48 -5.21 20.10
N LYS A 77 -10.76 -6.32 19.93
CA LYS A 77 -10.66 -7.37 20.94
C LYS A 77 -9.99 -6.89 22.22
N LEU A 78 -8.91 -6.11 22.11
CA LEU A 78 -8.22 -5.53 23.27
C LEU A 78 -9.17 -4.63 24.07
N LEU A 79 -9.87 -3.71 23.41
CA LEU A 79 -10.85 -2.82 24.05
C LEU A 79 -11.95 -3.61 24.79
N HIS A 80 -12.45 -4.68 24.16
CA HIS A 80 -13.43 -5.54 24.81
C HIS A 80 -12.86 -6.21 26.06
N VAL A 81 -11.65 -6.76 26.00
CA VAL A 81 -11.01 -7.42 27.14
C VAL A 81 -10.67 -6.43 28.26
N GLU A 82 -10.29 -5.20 27.93
CA GLU A 82 -10.09 -4.12 28.90
C GLU A 82 -11.37 -3.80 29.68
N SER A 83 -12.53 -3.85 29.02
CA SER A 83 -13.83 -3.63 29.68
C SER A 83 -14.20 -4.71 30.71
N LEU A 84 -13.62 -5.91 30.61
CA LEU A 84 -13.89 -7.05 31.51
C LEU A 84 -12.98 -7.07 32.76
N GLY A 85 -11.90 -6.28 32.78
CA GLY A 85 -11.06 -6.07 33.97
C GLY A 85 -10.06 -7.17 34.34
N ASP A 86 -9.96 -8.27 33.58
CA ASP A 86 -8.95 -9.31 33.80
C ASP A 86 -7.56 -8.86 33.31
N LYS A 87 -6.72 -8.41 34.25
CA LYS A 87 -5.37 -7.90 33.99
C LYS A 87 -4.47 -8.89 33.25
N ALA A 88 -4.58 -10.20 33.50
CA ALA A 88 -3.74 -11.19 32.83
C ALA A 88 -4.16 -11.37 31.37
N HIS A 89 -5.46 -11.37 31.11
CA HIS A 89 -6.01 -11.42 29.76
C HIS A 89 -5.75 -10.14 28.96
N ILE A 90 -5.86 -8.97 29.60
CA ILE A 90 -5.53 -7.67 28.98
C ILE A 90 -4.08 -7.67 28.51
N LYS A 91 -3.13 -8.02 29.39
CA LYS A 91 -1.69 -8.01 29.06
C LYS A 91 -1.36 -8.88 27.84
N ARG A 92 -1.92 -10.10 27.76
CA ARG A 92 -1.69 -11.00 26.61
C ARG A 92 -2.24 -10.45 25.30
N ASN A 93 -3.42 -9.83 25.32
CA ASN A 93 -3.99 -9.23 24.11
C ASN A 93 -3.23 -7.96 23.70
N GLN A 94 -2.77 -7.18 24.68
CA GLN A 94 -1.96 -5.99 24.45
C GLN A 94 -0.61 -6.35 23.79
N GLU A 95 0.07 -7.39 24.26
CA GLU A 95 1.30 -7.89 23.64
C GLU A 95 1.07 -8.31 22.18
N LYS A 96 0.01 -9.08 21.91
CA LYS A 96 -0.36 -9.49 20.53
C LYS A 96 -0.66 -8.29 19.63
N TYR A 97 -1.42 -7.33 20.14
CA TYR A 97 -1.72 -6.09 19.43
C TYR A 97 -0.44 -5.33 19.11
N ASN A 98 0.46 -5.16 20.08
CA ASN A 98 1.72 -4.43 19.90
C ASN A 98 2.60 -5.08 18.82
N THR A 99 2.79 -6.40 18.87
CA THR A 99 3.57 -7.12 17.84
C THR A 99 2.96 -6.96 16.45
N LEU A 100 1.64 -7.09 16.33
CA LEU A 100 0.96 -6.90 15.05
C LEU A 100 1.05 -5.46 14.55
N ALA A 101 0.95 -4.49 15.46
CA ALA A 101 1.05 -3.08 15.16
C ALA A 101 2.46 -2.70 14.68
N GLU A 102 3.50 -3.28 15.27
CA GLU A 102 4.89 -3.09 14.85
C GLU A 102 5.12 -3.64 13.45
N LYS A 103 4.73 -4.90 13.20
CA LYS A 103 4.84 -5.54 11.88
C LYS A 103 4.10 -4.76 10.79
N THR A 104 2.89 -4.28 11.11
CA THR A 104 2.09 -3.47 10.18
C THR A 104 2.80 -2.15 9.86
N ARG A 105 3.39 -1.47 10.86
CA ARG A 105 4.17 -0.23 10.64
C ARG A 105 5.42 -0.47 9.81
N GLU A 106 6.17 -1.53 10.09
CA GLU A 106 7.38 -1.88 9.32
C GLU A 106 7.03 -2.12 7.85
N MET A 107 5.94 -2.84 7.59
CA MET A 107 5.49 -3.09 6.23
C MET A 107 4.99 -1.82 5.54
N SER A 108 4.26 -0.93 6.25
CA SER A 108 3.91 0.41 5.74
C SER A 108 5.15 1.19 5.29
N TYR A 109 6.22 1.14 6.09
CA TYR A 109 7.46 1.85 5.79
C TYR A 109 8.14 1.27 4.54
N LYS A 110 8.27 -0.06 4.47
CA LYS A 110 8.84 -0.76 3.30
C LYS A 110 8.06 -0.47 2.03
N MET A 111 6.72 -0.46 2.09
CA MET A 111 5.88 -0.13 0.94
C MET A 111 6.04 1.31 0.50
N LYS A 112 6.06 2.27 1.43
CA LYS A 112 6.28 3.68 1.11
C LYS A 112 7.64 3.88 0.43
N LYS A 113 8.67 3.18 0.91
CA LYS A 113 9.99 3.21 0.29
C LYS A 113 9.97 2.62 -1.12
N HIS A 114 9.42 1.42 -1.31
CA HIS A 114 9.35 0.77 -2.62
C HIS A 114 8.55 1.64 -3.62
N MET A 115 7.45 2.26 -3.19
CA MET A 115 6.68 3.19 -4.02
C MET A 115 7.50 4.42 -4.45
N GLN A 116 8.30 4.99 -3.54
CA GLN A 116 9.19 6.11 -3.88
C GLN A 116 10.27 5.68 -4.87
N ASP A 117 10.86 4.49 -4.68
CA ASP A 117 11.89 3.96 -5.56
C ASP A 117 11.33 3.71 -6.97
N LEU A 118 10.14 3.14 -7.09
CA LEU A 118 9.42 2.96 -8.36
C LEU A 118 9.12 4.30 -9.05
N SER A 119 8.62 5.29 -8.31
CA SER A 119 8.33 6.62 -8.84
C SER A 119 9.60 7.32 -9.34
N ASN A 120 10.71 7.20 -8.61
CA ASN A 120 12.00 7.77 -8.99
C ASN A 120 12.56 7.09 -10.23
N LYS A 121 12.43 5.76 -10.33
CA LYS A 121 12.85 4.97 -11.49
C LYS A 121 12.13 5.42 -12.76
N ILE A 122 10.79 5.46 -12.73
CA ILE A 122 9.96 5.93 -13.85
C ILE A 122 10.36 7.35 -14.29
N SER A 123 10.58 8.23 -13.31
CA SER A 123 10.96 9.63 -13.61
C SER A 123 12.35 9.72 -14.23
N ARG A 124 13.32 8.94 -13.75
CA ARG A 124 14.70 8.99 -14.24
C ARG A 124 14.84 8.36 -15.62
N GLU A 125 14.34 7.14 -15.80
CA GLU A 125 14.43 6.43 -17.08
C GLU A 125 13.64 7.18 -18.16
N GLY A 126 12.48 7.76 -17.81
CA GLY A 126 11.72 8.63 -18.72
C GLY A 126 12.43 9.94 -19.10
N LEU A 127 13.34 10.46 -18.26
CA LEU A 127 14.14 11.65 -18.57
C LEU A 127 15.37 11.30 -19.43
N GLU A 128 16.08 10.21 -19.10
CA GLU A 128 17.27 9.77 -19.86
C GLU A 128 16.93 9.50 -21.35
N HIS A 129 15.70 9.09 -21.65
CA HIS A 129 15.20 8.89 -23.02
C HIS A 129 14.69 10.16 -23.72
N ASN A 130 14.52 11.27 -23.00
CA ASN A 130 14.10 12.56 -23.56
C ASN A 130 15.30 13.50 -23.85
N GLU A 131 16.52 13.14 -23.43
CA GLU A 131 17.74 13.91 -23.64
C GLU A 131 18.49 13.57 -24.96
N LEU A 132 17.82 12.90 -25.91
CA LEU A 132 18.34 12.60 -27.27
C LEU A 132 17.49 13.27 -28.35
#